data_AF-A0A7S1PAW5-F1
#
_entry.id   AF-A0A7S1PAW5-F1
#
_cell.length_a   1.000
_cell.length_b   1.000
_cell.length_c   1.000
_cell.angle_alpha   90.00
_cell.angle_beta   90.00
_cell.angle_gamma   90.00
#
_symmetry.space_group_name_H-M   'P 1'
#
loop_
_entity.id
_entity.type
_entity.pdbx_description
1 polymer ?
#
loop_
_entity_poly.entity_id
_entity_poly.type
_entity_poly.pdbx_seq_one_letter_code
_entity_poly.pdbx_strand_id
1 'polypeptide(L)'
;YDAVIVVVAENPYAEVAGDIRINQTISFVHIGGESDNWFDLEVLSQARAKFPDIPLITVMLTGRPLYSNQIINLSDGFVVAWLPGSEGGGVADVLFGEKNMTGRLPFDWPTDPCDASTNSGHYGGIWHI
;
A
#
# COMPACT_ATOMS: atom_id res chain seq x y z
N TYR A 1 -8.21 0.07 -22.26
CA TYR A 1 -8.82 -0.26 -20.97
C TYR A 1 -9.41 1.02 -20.42
N ASP A 2 -10.53 0.94 -19.71
CA ASP A 2 -11.13 2.12 -19.09
C ASP A 2 -10.50 2.45 -17.73
N ALA A 3 -9.87 1.44 -17.12
CA ALA A 3 -9.05 1.55 -15.91
C ALA A 3 -8.03 0.40 -15.88
N VAL A 4 -6.98 0.56 -15.07
CA VAL A 4 -6.00 -0.47 -14.75
C VAL A 4 -5.98 -0.63 -13.24
N ILE A 5 -6.16 -1.86 -12.74
CA ILE A 5 -6.05 -2.18 -11.31
C ILE A 5 -4.76 -2.97 -11.12
N VAL A 6 -3.90 -2.50 -10.22
CA VAL A 6 -2.65 -3.18 -9.84
C VAL A 6 -2.73 -3.57 -8.38
N VAL A 7 -2.47 -4.84 -8.08
CA VAL A 7 -2.42 -5.35 -6.71
C VAL A 7 -0.97 -5.51 -6.31
N VAL A 8 -0.58 -4.87 -5.20
CA VAL A 8 0.78 -4.91 -4.63
C VAL A 8 0.69 -5.45 -3.20
N ALA A 9 1.73 -6.12 -2.71
CA ALA A 9 1.62 -6.83 -1.43
C ALA A 9 2.93 -6.90 -0.64
N GLU A 10 2.82 -6.91 0.70
CA GLU A 10 3.88 -7.53 1.52
C GLU A 10 3.91 -9.05 1.25
N ASN A 11 5.10 -9.65 1.34
CA ASN A 11 5.22 -11.10 1.45
C ASN A 11 4.56 -11.62 2.73
N PRO A 12 4.01 -12.84 2.73
CA PRO A 12 3.44 -13.43 3.94
C PRO A 12 4.52 -13.68 5.00
N TYR A 13 4.22 -13.33 6.24
CA TYR A 13 5.08 -13.58 7.40
C TYR A 13 4.25 -13.97 8.62
N ALA A 14 4.91 -14.57 9.61
CA ALA A 14 4.33 -14.86 10.92
C ALA A 14 5.38 -14.65 12.01
N GLU A 15 4.93 -14.11 13.14
CA GLU A 15 5.75 -13.85 14.33
C GLU A 15 7.06 -13.11 13.98
N VAL A 16 8.20 -13.64 14.44
CA VAL A 16 9.54 -13.03 14.31
C VAL A 16 9.97 -12.86 12.84
N ALA A 17 9.41 -13.64 11.92
CA ALA A 17 9.71 -13.47 10.49
C ALA A 17 9.21 -12.13 9.93
N GLY A 18 8.25 -11.50 10.61
CA GLY A 18 7.71 -10.18 10.25
C GLY A 18 8.43 -9.00 10.90
N ASP A 19 9.45 -9.23 11.74
CA ASP A 19 10.11 -8.13 12.46
C ASP A 19 10.93 -7.25 11.51
N ILE A 20 10.62 -5.95 11.49
CA ILE A 20 11.44 -4.92 10.85
C ILE A 20 12.44 -4.43 11.90
N ARG A 21 13.73 -4.55 11.60
CA ARG A 21 14.80 -4.20 12.54
C ARG A 21 15.03 -2.68 12.55
N ILE A 22 15.62 -2.17 13.63
CA ILE A 22 15.90 -0.74 13.82
C ILE A 22 16.82 -0.13 12.74
N ASN A 23 17.56 -0.95 12.00
CA ASN A 23 18.41 -0.53 10.90
C ASN A 23 17.76 -0.71 9.53
N GLN A 24 16.46 -1.03 9.47
CA GLN A 24 15.68 -1.19 8.25
C GLN A 24 14.63 -0.08 8.17
N THR A 25 14.31 0.30 6.93
CA THR A 25 13.23 1.24 6.64
C THR A 25 11.87 0.52 6.65
N ILE A 26 10.81 1.27 6.96
CA ILE A 26 9.40 0.86 6.77
C ILE A 26 8.87 1.23 5.38
N SER A 27 9.73 1.57 4.42
CA SER A 27 9.36 1.83 3.03
C SER A 27 8.86 0.57 2.37
N PHE A 28 7.63 0.60 1.81
CA PHE A 28 7.04 -0.55 1.14
C PHE A 28 7.94 -1.12 0.04
N VAL A 29 8.63 -0.27 -0.73
CA VAL A 29 9.44 -0.73 -1.87
C VAL A 29 10.85 -1.21 -1.47
N HIS A 30 11.24 -1.05 -0.20
CA HIS A 30 12.56 -1.44 0.32
C HIS A 30 12.49 -2.37 1.54
N ILE A 31 11.30 -2.68 2.05
CA ILE A 31 11.10 -3.57 3.18
C ILE A 31 11.44 -5.01 2.77
N GLY A 32 12.18 -5.73 3.63
CA GLY A 32 12.62 -7.10 3.34
C GLY A 32 13.96 -7.22 2.59
N GLY A 33 14.56 -6.10 2.17
CA GLY A 33 15.78 -6.09 1.35
C GLY A 33 15.49 -5.88 -0.15
N GLU A 34 16.53 -5.79 -0.97
CA GLU A 34 16.46 -5.32 -2.37
C GLU A 34 15.63 -6.20 -3.34
N SER A 35 15.16 -7.40 -2.94
CA SER A 35 14.70 -8.40 -3.92
C SER A 35 13.20 -8.47 -4.21
N ASP A 36 12.31 -8.14 -3.27
CA ASP A 36 10.92 -8.62 -3.38
C ASP A 36 9.91 -7.51 -3.78
N ASN A 37 9.93 -6.36 -3.11
CA ASN A 37 8.92 -5.31 -3.34
C ASN A 37 9.31 -4.26 -4.39
N TRP A 38 10.55 -4.30 -4.89
CA TRP A 38 10.97 -3.45 -6.01
C TRP A 38 10.18 -3.79 -7.29
N PHE A 39 9.79 -5.06 -7.44
CA PHE A 39 9.04 -5.53 -8.61
C PHE A 39 7.67 -4.85 -8.70
N ASP A 40 7.00 -4.62 -7.57
CA ASP A 40 5.71 -3.95 -7.52
C ASP A 40 5.79 -2.48 -7.96
N LEU A 41 6.83 -1.76 -7.53
CA LEU A 41 7.07 -0.39 -7.98
C LEU A 41 7.36 -0.33 -9.49
N GLU A 42 8.16 -1.28 -9.98
CA GLU A 42 8.49 -1.38 -11.41
C GLU A 42 7.24 -1.68 -12.24
N VAL A 43 6.41 -2.64 -11.82
CA VAL A 43 5.13 -2.94 -12.49
C VAL A 43 4.22 -1.72 -12.53
N LEU A 44 4.11 -0.97 -11.42
CA LEU A 44 3.35 0.28 -11.38
C LEU A 44 3.92 1.35 -12.31
N SER A 45 5.23 1.52 -12.32
CA SER A 45 5.94 2.46 -13.20
C SER A 45 5.69 2.12 -14.67
N GLN A 46 5.82 0.84 -15.04
CA GLN A 46 5.53 0.36 -16.40
C GLN A 46 4.06 0.52 -16.77
N ALA A 47 3.14 0.21 -15.86
CA ALA A 47 1.70 0.39 -16.08
C ALA A 47 1.38 1.87 -16.34
N ARG A 48 1.91 2.78 -15.52
CA ARG A 48 1.74 4.22 -15.69
C ARG A 48 2.33 4.72 -17.01
N ALA A 49 3.55 4.29 -17.35
CA ALA A 49 4.20 4.69 -18.60
C ALA A 49 3.44 4.19 -19.84
N LYS A 50 2.87 2.98 -19.77
CA LYS A 50 2.09 2.38 -20.85
C LYS A 50 0.70 3.01 -21.00
N PHE A 51 0.13 3.49 -19.90
CA PHE A 51 -1.23 4.00 -19.82
C PHE A 51 -1.29 5.36 -19.10
N PRO A 52 -0.68 6.41 -19.66
CA PRO A 52 -0.54 7.71 -18.96
C PRO A 52 -1.90 8.36 -18.65
N ASP A 53 -2.88 8.18 -19.52
CA ASP A 53 -4.19 8.84 -19.44
C ASP A 53 -5.32 7.91 -18.94
N ILE A 54 -5.00 6.67 -18.54
CA ILE A 54 -5.99 5.73 -18.01
C ILE A 54 -5.88 5.71 -16.48
N PRO A 55 -7.01 5.77 -15.75
CA PRO A 55 -7.02 5.62 -14.30
C PRO A 55 -6.27 4.37 -13.84
N LEU A 56 -5.23 4.55 -13.03
CA LEU A 56 -4.47 3.48 -12.38
C LEU A 56 -4.86 3.40 -10.90
N ILE A 57 -5.52 2.32 -10.51
CA ILE A 57 -5.94 2.08 -9.15
C ILE A 57 -5.02 1.03 -8.52
N THR A 58 -4.39 1.37 -7.41
CA THR A 58 -3.54 0.45 -6.66
C THR A 58 -4.29 -0.10 -5.45
N VAL A 59 -4.29 -1.43 -5.31
CA VAL A 59 -4.80 -2.14 -4.14
C VAL A 59 -3.60 -2.73 -3.39
N MET A 60 -3.34 -2.23 -2.19
CA MET A 60 -2.24 -2.67 -1.35
C MET A 60 -2.70 -3.71 -0.33
N LEU A 61 -2.01 -4.85 -0.29
CA LEU A 61 -2.16 -5.89 0.72
C LEU A 61 -1.00 -5.77 1.72
N THR A 62 -1.31 -5.49 2.97
CA THR A 62 -0.29 -5.27 4.00
C THR A 62 -0.83 -5.63 5.37
N GLY A 63 0.03 -6.16 6.24
CA GLY A 63 -0.29 -6.42 7.63
C GLY A 63 -0.19 -5.17 8.52
N ARG A 64 0.39 -4.07 8.02
CA ARG A 64 0.68 -2.85 8.79
C ARG A 64 0.78 -1.60 7.92
N PRO A 65 0.70 -0.39 8.49
CA PRO A 65 1.06 0.83 7.78
C PRO A 65 2.53 0.80 7.34
N LEU A 66 2.79 1.19 6.09
CA LEU A 66 4.13 1.27 5.51
C LEU A 66 4.27 2.57 4.72
N TYR A 67 5.48 3.13 4.70
CA TYR A 67 5.76 4.32 3.90
C TYR A 67 5.63 3.98 2.42
N SER A 68 4.62 4.56 1.77
CA SER A 68 4.12 4.12 0.46
C SER A 68 4.00 5.26 -0.56
N ASN A 69 4.65 6.40 -0.32
CA ASN A 69 4.48 7.58 -1.16
C ASN A 69 4.86 7.34 -2.63
N GLN A 70 5.85 6.49 -2.91
CA GLN A 70 6.25 6.18 -4.28
C GLN A 70 5.12 5.50 -5.07
N ILE A 71 4.43 4.54 -4.46
CA ILE A 71 3.31 3.86 -5.11
C ILE A 71 2.05 4.74 -5.14
N ILE A 72 1.80 5.53 -4.08
CA ILE A 72 0.69 6.48 -4.03
C ILE A 72 0.84 7.53 -5.14
N ASN A 73 2.03 8.10 -5.32
CA ASN A 73 2.29 9.13 -6.34
C ASN A 73 2.12 8.63 -7.78
N LEU A 74 2.24 7.32 -8.01
CA LEU A 74 2.01 6.71 -9.32
C LEU A 74 0.54 6.37 -9.57
N SER A 75 -0.31 6.42 -8.54
CA SER A 75 -1.70 5.94 -8.58
C SER A 75 -2.70 7.10 -8.68
N ASP A 76 -3.78 6.90 -9.44
CA ASP A 76 -4.94 7.82 -9.44
C ASP A 76 -5.92 7.48 -8.30
N GLY A 77 -5.93 6.23 -7.87
CA GLY A 77 -6.65 5.75 -6.68
C GLY A 77 -5.81 4.77 -5.89
N PHE A 78 -5.91 4.82 -4.57
CA PHE A 78 -5.12 3.97 -3.67
C PHE A 78 -6.00 3.39 -2.57
N VAL A 79 -6.01 2.05 -2.45
CA VAL A 79 -6.84 1.32 -1.49
C VAL A 79 -5.97 0.38 -0.68
N VAL A 80 -6.13 0.40 0.65
CA VAL A 80 -5.50 -0.56 1.55
C VAL A 80 -6.53 -1.63 1.91
N ALA A 81 -6.32 -2.85 1.42
CA ALA A 81 -7.23 -3.98 1.69
C ALA A 81 -6.75 -4.88 2.85
N TRP A 82 -5.64 -4.49 3.50
CA TRP A 82 -5.02 -5.24 4.60
C TRP A 82 -4.70 -6.68 4.19
N LEU A 83 -5.07 -7.66 5.01
CA LEU A 83 -5.00 -9.09 4.71
C LEU A 83 -6.44 -9.65 4.66
N PRO A 84 -7.13 -9.56 3.50
CA PRO A 84 -8.58 -9.74 3.41
C PRO A 84 -9.07 -11.20 3.55
N GLY A 85 -8.15 -12.17 3.65
CA GLY A 85 -8.50 -13.59 3.76
C GLY A 85 -9.02 -14.19 2.46
N SER A 86 -9.88 -15.21 2.55
CA SER A 86 -10.38 -15.97 1.39
C SER A 86 -11.37 -15.19 0.53
N GLU A 87 -12.08 -14.23 1.11
CA GLU A 87 -13.22 -13.55 0.48
C GLU A 87 -12.80 -12.33 -0.35
N GLY A 88 -11.84 -12.51 -1.27
CA GLY A 88 -11.33 -11.43 -2.12
C GLY A 88 -12.39 -10.74 -2.99
N GLY A 89 -13.54 -11.39 -3.22
CA GLY A 89 -14.70 -10.78 -3.88
C GLY A 89 -15.19 -9.51 -3.18
N GLY A 90 -15.04 -9.41 -1.85
CA GLY A 90 -15.42 -8.20 -1.10
C GLY A 90 -14.62 -6.95 -1.50
N VAL A 91 -13.40 -7.11 -2.03
CA VAL A 91 -12.63 -5.99 -2.60
C VAL A 91 -13.28 -5.51 -3.90
N ALA A 92 -13.70 -6.44 -4.76
CA ALA A 92 -14.39 -6.11 -6.01
C ALA A 92 -15.75 -5.44 -5.75
N ASP A 93 -16.53 -5.95 -4.80
CA ASP A 93 -17.83 -5.38 -4.42
C ASP A 93 -17.73 -3.87 -4.12
N VAL A 94 -16.64 -3.44 -3.46
CA VAL A 94 -16.41 -2.01 -3.15
C VAL A 94 -15.87 -1.26 -4.37
N LEU A 95 -14.85 -1.79 -5.05
CA LEU A 95 -14.22 -1.11 -6.20
C LEU A 95 -15.18 -0.86 -7.36
N PHE A 96 -16.15 -1.75 -7.57
CA PHE A 96 -17.16 -1.63 -8.62
C PHE A 96 -18.49 -1.02 -8.15
N GLY A 97 -18.56 -0.59 -6.89
CA GLY A 97 -19.69 0.17 -6.35
C GLY A 97 -20.92 -0.67 -5.97
N GLU A 98 -20.81 -1.99 -5.83
CA GLU A 98 -21.86 -2.83 -5.24
C GLU A 98 -22.02 -2.56 -3.73
N LYS A 99 -20.94 -2.12 -3.09
CA LYS A 99 -20.89 -1.68 -1.68
C LYS A 99 -20.15 -0.36 -1.54
N ASN A 100 -20.57 0.45 -0.57
CA ASN A 100 -19.88 1.70 -0.24
C ASN A 100 -18.62 1.42 0.59
N MET A 101 -17.56 2.21 0.35
CA MET A 101 -16.38 2.22 1.21
C MET A 101 -16.70 2.91 2.54
N THR A 102 -16.58 2.18 3.65
CA THR A 102 -16.84 2.68 5.01
C THR A 102 -15.64 2.56 5.95
N GLY A 103 -14.54 1.96 5.48
CA GLY A 103 -13.33 1.76 6.26
C GLY A 103 -12.69 3.08 6.67
N ARG A 104 -12.11 3.12 7.86
CA ARG A 104 -11.23 4.19 8.34
C ARG A 104 -9.93 3.57 8.82
N LEU A 105 -8.84 4.32 8.72
CA LEU A 105 -7.55 3.84 9.19
C LEU A 105 -7.60 3.55 10.70
N PRO A 106 -7.29 2.31 11.12
CA PRO A 106 -7.21 1.97 12.54
C PRO A 106 -5.83 2.30 13.14
N PHE A 107 -4.87 2.69 12.30
CA PHE A 107 -3.50 3.07 12.66
C PHE A 107 -3.10 4.34 11.91
N ASP A 108 -2.19 5.11 12.50
CA ASP A 108 -1.57 6.24 11.80
C ASP A 108 -0.78 5.74 10.59
N TRP A 109 -0.83 6.51 9.50
CA TRP A 109 -0.11 6.20 8.28
C TRP A 109 1.23 6.95 8.24
N PRO A 110 2.37 6.27 8.06
CA PRO A 110 3.68 6.89 8.15
C PRO A 110 3.95 7.84 6.99
N THR A 111 4.50 9.01 7.31
CA THR A 111 4.93 10.01 6.31
C THR A 111 6.43 10.00 6.05
N ASP A 112 7.21 9.28 6.86
CA ASP A 112 8.67 9.15 6.74
C ASP A 112 9.08 7.66 6.72
N PRO A 113 9.93 7.22 5.77
CA PRO A 113 10.41 5.83 5.69
C PRO A 113 11.23 5.36 6.90
N CYS A 114 11.69 6.28 7.76
CA CYS A 114 12.47 6.00 8.96
C CYS A 114 11.64 6.16 10.25
N ASP A 115 10.33 6.44 10.16
CA ASP A 115 9.47 6.59 11.32
C ASP A 115 9.09 5.22 11.92
N ALA A 116 10.01 4.67 12.71
CA ALA A 116 9.79 3.43 13.45
C ALA A 116 9.00 3.65 14.76
N SER A 117 8.63 4.89 15.09
CA SER A 117 8.01 5.23 16.38
C SER A 117 6.56 5.64 16.20
N THR A 118 5.65 4.75 16.54
CA THR A 118 4.22 5.03 16.76
C THR A 118 3.95 5.99 17.95
N ASN A 119 4.93 6.79 18.39
CA ASN A 119 4.82 7.77 19.47
C ASN A 119 5.89 8.87 19.42
N SER A 120 6.34 9.31 18.24
CA SER A 120 6.97 10.62 18.10
C SER A 120 5.86 11.64 17.86
N GLY A 121 5.62 12.55 18.82
CA GLY A 121 4.62 13.62 18.76
C GLY A 121 4.86 14.69 17.68
N HIS A 122 5.28 14.28 16.48
CA HIS A 122 5.39 15.08 15.28
C HIS A 122 4.12 14.85 14.46
N TYR A 123 3.07 15.59 14.80
CA TYR A 123 1.87 15.70 13.97
C TYR A 123 2.27 16.11 12.55
N GLY A 124 2.14 15.18 11.61
CA GLY A 124 2.49 15.37 10.20
C GLY A 124 1.42 14.79 9.29
N GLY A 125 0.34 15.54 9.07
CA GLY A 125 -0.56 15.36 7.93
C GLY A 125 -1.63 14.28 8.07
N ILE A 126 -2.73 14.65 8.75
CA ILE A 126 -4.03 14.00 8.56
C ILE A 126 -4.43 14.24 7.09
N TRP A 127 -4.13 13.31 6.19
CA TRP A 127 -4.71 13.28 4.86
C TRP A 127 -5.99 12.46 4.93
N HIS A 128 -7.11 13.16 5.14
CA HIS A 128 -8.41 12.62 4.74
C HIS A 128 -8.48 12.78 3.22
N ILE A 129 -8.58 11.66 2.51
CA ILE A 129 -9.14 11.60 1.16
C ILE A 129 -10.39 10.73 1.25
#